data_AF-A0A1S3JYX8-F1
#
_entry.id   AF-A0A1S3JYX8-F1
#
_cell.length_a   1.000
_cell.length_b   1.000
_cell.length_c   1.000
_cell.angle_alpha   90.00
_cell.angle_beta   90.00
_cell.angle_gamma   90.00
#
_symmetry.space_group_name_H-M   'P 1'
#
loop_
_entity.id
_entity.type
_entity.pdbx_description
1 polymer ?
#
loop_
_entity_poly.entity_id
_entity_poly.type
_entity_poly.pdbx_seq_one_letter_code
_entity_poly.pdbx_strand_id
1 'polypeptide(L)'
;MKWYKADQEITTGFTQQTNINSDGCTYNGVSILSITPTSLDDGVMFNCAVEPNSTVIGDSSKQGRYTLDVRYPVPEVPTVTSSTGTWTVEQGATFTLNCQASGNPSPSFVWTSPDNTNSTGSQLVLTLSTTGNYLYTCFATNSLTTTPLSAGVTVTVQEKTTTTSTTISTTPVAVASSTTDTLTGGEVLHSTGVLTGAVVAAVVITFGVAVALFVLYHRSMVHRFRNDRQFGDTLEVDVMESNNEYVVLEENHI
;
A
#
# COMPACT_ATOMS: atom_id res chain seq x y z
N MET A 1 -33.97 19.67 7.07
CA MET A 1 -32.50 19.68 6.95
C MET A 1 -32.13 18.76 5.81
N LYS A 2 -31.05 19.06 5.09
CA LYS A 2 -30.53 18.24 3.99
C LYS A 2 -29.09 17.89 4.27
N TRP A 3 -28.69 16.69 3.89
CA TRP A 3 -27.32 16.23 4.01
C TRP A 3 -26.66 16.19 2.64
N TYR A 4 -25.39 16.50 2.59
CA TYR A 4 -24.58 16.44 1.39
C TYR A 4 -23.27 15.73 1.70
N LYS A 5 -22.80 14.90 0.77
CA LYS A 5 -21.45 14.35 0.73
C LYS A 5 -20.73 15.05 -0.41
N ALA A 6 -19.68 15.80 -0.09
CA ALA A 6 -19.16 16.84 -0.98
C ALA A 6 -20.31 17.74 -1.46
N ASP A 7 -20.59 17.77 -2.77
CA ASP A 7 -21.67 18.57 -3.37
C ASP A 7 -22.92 17.73 -3.72
N GLN A 8 -22.93 16.44 -3.41
CA GLN A 8 -24.03 15.53 -3.73
C GLN A 8 -24.99 15.40 -2.55
N GLU A 9 -26.29 15.64 -2.80
CA GLU A 9 -27.33 15.45 -1.79
C GLU A 9 -27.50 13.97 -1.42
N ILE A 10 -27.56 13.70 -0.11
CA ILE A 10 -27.86 12.41 0.48
C ILE A 10 -29.35 12.36 0.78
N THR A 11 -30.05 11.37 0.20
CA THR A 11 -31.52 11.27 0.30
C THR A 11 -31.99 10.18 1.27
N THR A 12 -31.10 9.35 1.80
CA THR A 12 -31.42 8.22 2.69
C THR A 12 -30.38 8.05 3.80
N GLY A 13 -30.71 7.29 4.86
CA GLY A 13 -29.74 6.94 5.92
C GLY A 13 -29.60 7.98 7.03
N PHE A 14 -30.53 8.94 7.10
CA PHE A 14 -30.61 9.91 8.19
C PHE A 14 -31.99 9.93 8.83
N THR A 15 -32.04 10.33 10.09
CA THR A 15 -33.28 10.63 10.81
C THR A 15 -33.45 12.15 10.95
N GLN A 16 -34.71 12.58 11.07
CA GLN A 16 -35.04 13.97 11.36
C GLN A 16 -36.12 14.02 12.42
N GLN A 17 -35.93 14.88 13.41
CA GLN A 17 -36.90 15.14 14.46
C GLN A 17 -37.00 16.66 14.67
N THR A 18 -38.20 17.12 14.99
CA THR A 18 -38.47 18.53 15.31
C THR A 18 -39.31 18.60 16.57
N ASN A 19 -38.92 19.45 17.51
CA ASN A 19 -39.65 19.70 18.74
C ASN A 19 -40.04 21.18 18.77
N ILE A 20 -41.33 21.46 18.94
CA ILE A 20 -41.83 22.83 19.09
C ILE A 20 -41.47 23.30 20.49
N ASN A 21 -40.92 24.51 20.58
CA ASN A 21 -40.52 25.10 21.85
C ASN A 21 -41.76 25.60 22.62
N SER A 22 -41.59 25.83 23.93
CA SER A 22 -42.70 26.25 24.81
C SER A 22 -43.36 27.58 24.42
N ASP A 23 -42.68 28.40 23.60
CA ASP A 23 -43.20 29.66 23.05
C ASP A 23 -44.21 29.48 21.91
N GLY A 24 -44.34 28.26 21.37
CA GLY A 24 -45.22 27.93 20.23
C GLY A 24 -44.84 28.58 18.89
N CYS A 25 -43.76 29.37 18.86
CA CYS A 25 -43.32 30.14 17.69
C CYS A 25 -41.99 29.63 17.13
N THR A 26 -41.17 28.95 17.94
CA THR A 26 -39.88 28.40 17.54
C THR A 26 -39.88 26.87 17.64
N TYR A 27 -38.95 26.24 16.91
CA TYR A 27 -38.75 24.80 16.96
C TYR A 27 -37.26 24.46 16.94
N ASN A 28 -36.91 23.41 17.64
CA ASN A 28 -35.58 22.80 17.60
C ASN A 28 -35.62 21.61 16.65
N GLY A 29 -34.70 21.56 15.68
CA GLY A 29 -34.56 20.47 14.73
C GLY A 29 -33.26 19.71 14.94
N VAL A 30 -33.33 18.38 14.93
CA VAL A 30 -32.16 17.50 14.94
C VAL A 30 -32.21 16.58 13.73
N SER A 31 -31.09 16.46 13.02
CA SER A 31 -30.90 15.45 12.00
C SER A 31 -29.62 14.67 12.25
N ILE A 32 -29.70 13.34 12.18
CA ILE A 32 -28.57 12.45 12.45
C ILE A 32 -28.38 11.58 11.21
N LEU A 33 -27.21 11.68 10.59
CA LEU A 33 -26.80 10.83 9.47
C LEU A 33 -26.00 9.63 9.99
N SER A 34 -26.42 8.41 9.65
CA SER A 34 -25.71 7.19 9.99
C SER A 34 -24.98 6.65 8.76
N ILE A 35 -23.64 6.57 8.84
CA ILE A 35 -22.79 6.07 7.76
C ILE A 35 -21.90 4.92 8.24
N THR A 36 -21.44 4.11 7.29
CA THR A 36 -20.35 3.16 7.49
C THR A 36 -19.17 3.63 6.63
N PRO A 37 -18.17 4.31 7.23
CA PRO A 37 -17.09 4.91 6.46
C PRO A 37 -16.17 3.86 5.84
N THR A 38 -15.61 4.20 4.68
CA THR A 38 -14.59 3.44 3.96
C THR A 38 -13.32 4.28 3.78
N SER A 39 -12.22 3.67 3.34
CA SER A 39 -10.98 4.41 3.03
C SER A 39 -11.16 5.45 1.92
N LEU A 40 -12.18 5.31 1.07
CA LEU A 40 -12.51 6.30 0.02
C LEU A 40 -13.24 7.52 0.58
N ASP A 41 -13.70 7.46 1.83
CA ASP A 41 -14.37 8.57 2.51
C ASP A 41 -13.39 9.45 3.30
N ASP A 42 -12.11 9.07 3.37
CA ASP A 42 -11.08 9.87 4.02
C ASP A 42 -10.92 11.24 3.35
N GLY A 43 -10.92 12.31 4.15
CA GLY A 43 -10.89 13.69 3.66
C GLY A 43 -12.19 14.16 2.99
N VAL A 44 -13.25 13.33 2.93
CA VAL A 44 -14.53 13.74 2.36
C VAL A 44 -15.30 14.60 3.36
N MET A 45 -15.80 15.75 2.89
CA MET A 45 -16.61 16.67 3.67
C MET A 45 -18.09 16.28 3.60
N PHE A 46 -18.71 16.16 4.77
CA PHE A 46 -20.14 16.06 4.96
C PHE A 46 -20.69 17.41 5.38
N ASN A 47 -21.83 17.80 4.82
CA ASN A 47 -22.47 19.07 5.09
C ASN A 47 -23.95 18.85 5.45
N CYS A 48 -24.37 19.38 6.59
CA CYS A 48 -25.78 19.46 6.97
C CYS A 48 -26.26 20.89 6.72
N ALA A 49 -27.17 21.08 5.78
CA ALA A 49 -27.76 22.37 5.48
C ALA A 49 -29.20 22.48 6.01
N VAL A 50 -29.48 23.62 6.61
CA VAL A 50 -30.83 24.05 7.01
C VAL A 50 -31.23 25.14 6.05
N GLU A 51 -32.11 24.80 5.10
CA GLU A 51 -32.72 25.77 4.22
C GLU A 51 -33.86 26.48 4.96
N PRO A 52 -33.92 27.82 4.95
CA PRO A 52 -35.05 28.54 5.52
C PRO A 52 -36.31 28.29 4.68
N ASN A 53 -37.40 27.98 5.35
CA ASN A 53 -38.73 27.88 4.72
C ASN A 53 -39.42 29.26 4.74
N SER A 54 -38.74 30.28 4.22
CA SER A 54 -39.16 31.67 4.30
C SER A 54 -38.87 32.41 3.01
N THR A 55 -39.80 33.27 2.59
CA THR A 55 -39.62 34.21 1.46
C THR A 55 -39.04 35.55 1.92
N VAL A 56 -38.65 35.66 3.19
CA VAL A 56 -38.10 36.89 3.77
C VAL A 56 -36.71 37.16 3.21
N ILE A 57 -36.54 38.36 2.64
CA ILE A 57 -35.26 38.85 2.14
C ILE A 57 -34.28 38.97 3.30
N GLY A 58 -33.16 38.25 3.22
CA GLY A 58 -32.12 38.22 4.26
C GLY A 58 -32.12 36.94 5.10
N ASP A 59 -33.11 36.06 4.95
CA ASP A 59 -33.05 34.71 5.51
C ASP A 59 -32.11 33.83 4.66
N SER A 60 -31.13 33.19 5.31
CA SER A 60 -30.02 32.50 4.64
C SER A 60 -29.87 31.10 5.19
N SER A 61 -29.54 30.14 4.33
CA SER A 61 -29.24 28.78 4.75
C SER A 61 -28.09 28.76 5.77
N LYS A 62 -28.30 28.04 6.87
CA LYS A 62 -27.23 27.70 7.81
C LYS A 62 -26.70 26.32 7.47
N GLN A 63 -25.42 26.11 7.72
CA GLN A 63 -24.81 24.82 7.42
C GLN A 63 -23.71 24.46 8.41
N GLY A 64 -23.62 23.19 8.76
CA GLY A 64 -22.52 22.59 9.53
C GLY A 64 -21.72 21.66 8.62
N ARG A 65 -20.40 21.74 8.68
CA ARG A 65 -19.48 20.95 7.85
C ARG A 65 -18.57 20.10 8.73
N TYR A 66 -18.35 18.86 8.33
CA TYR A 66 -17.45 17.95 9.01
C TYR A 66 -16.66 17.14 7.97
N THR A 67 -15.33 17.18 8.04
CA THR A 67 -14.46 16.37 7.17
C THR A 67 -14.10 15.09 7.90
N LEU A 68 -14.35 13.94 7.27
CA LEU A 68 -13.99 12.66 7.87
C LEU A 68 -12.47 12.46 7.87
N ASP A 69 -11.93 12.06 9.01
CA ASP A 69 -10.60 11.45 9.14
C ASP A 69 -10.81 9.94 9.33
N VAL A 70 -10.63 9.18 8.25
CA VAL A 70 -10.81 7.72 8.26
C VAL A 70 -9.43 7.09 8.30
N ARG A 71 -9.10 6.41 9.40
CA ARG A 71 -7.84 5.67 9.50
C ARG A 71 -7.97 4.27 8.90
N TYR A 72 -7.04 3.91 8.02
CA TYR A 72 -7.01 2.63 7.32
C TYR A 72 -5.56 2.15 7.07
N PRO A 73 -5.33 0.82 7.02
CA PRO A 73 -4.01 0.26 6.75
C PRO A 73 -3.57 0.53 5.31
N VAL A 74 -2.32 0.21 4.98
CA VAL A 74 -1.88 0.16 3.57
C VAL A 74 -2.72 -0.91 2.84
N PRO A 75 -3.62 -0.55 1.91
CA PRO A 75 -4.61 -1.48 1.37
C PRO A 75 -4.07 -2.31 0.20
N GLU A 76 -3.04 -1.79 -0.48
CA GLU A 76 -2.52 -2.34 -1.74
C GLU A 76 -0.99 -2.39 -1.71
N VAL A 77 -0.43 -3.26 -2.58
CA VAL A 77 1.02 -3.39 -2.76
C VAL A 77 1.60 -2.04 -3.23
N PRO A 78 2.74 -1.58 -2.68
CA PRO A 78 3.34 -0.32 -3.11
C PRO A 78 3.70 -0.33 -4.60
N THR A 79 3.56 0.83 -5.23
CA THR A 79 3.99 1.05 -6.61
C THR A 79 5.42 1.60 -6.62
N VAL A 80 6.29 0.99 -7.42
CA VAL A 80 7.67 1.46 -7.61
C VAL A 80 7.79 2.11 -8.98
N THR A 81 8.46 3.25 -9.03
CA THR A 81 8.75 4.06 -10.23
C THR A 81 10.24 4.40 -10.27
N SER A 82 10.76 4.76 -11.45
CA SER A 82 12.14 5.19 -11.61
C SER A 82 12.24 6.60 -12.20
N SER A 83 13.34 7.29 -11.92
CA SER A 83 13.61 8.64 -12.45
C SER A 83 13.71 8.69 -13.98
N THR A 84 14.02 7.58 -14.64
CA THR A 84 14.16 7.49 -16.10
C THR A 84 12.96 6.84 -16.79
N GLY A 85 11.95 6.37 -16.02
CA GLY A 85 10.83 5.59 -16.54
C GLY A 85 11.21 4.19 -17.04
N THR A 86 12.47 3.79 -16.94
CA THR A 86 12.98 2.46 -17.30
C THR A 86 13.74 1.84 -16.14
N TRP A 87 13.97 0.54 -16.21
CA TRP A 87 14.76 -0.20 -15.22
C TRP A 87 16.22 -0.39 -15.63
N THR A 88 16.64 0.27 -16.69
CA THR A 88 17.99 0.17 -17.26
C THR A 88 18.77 1.44 -16.99
N VAL A 89 19.99 1.29 -16.51
CA VAL A 89 20.89 2.41 -16.17
C VAL A 89 22.29 2.14 -16.70
N GLU A 90 22.99 3.19 -17.13
CA GLU A 90 24.41 3.08 -17.48
C GLU A 90 25.28 3.00 -16.23
N GLN A 91 26.37 2.22 -16.32
CA GLN A 91 27.35 2.09 -15.27
C GLN A 91 27.88 3.46 -14.80
N GLY A 92 27.84 3.68 -13.48
CA GLY A 92 28.30 4.91 -12.83
C GLY A 92 27.30 6.07 -12.89
N ALA A 93 26.16 5.92 -13.55
CA ALA A 93 25.10 6.94 -13.54
C ALA A 93 24.31 6.90 -12.22
N THR A 94 23.80 8.08 -11.82
CA THR A 94 22.88 8.21 -10.69
C THR A 94 21.46 7.86 -11.12
N PHE A 95 20.79 7.03 -10.34
CA PHE A 95 19.45 6.53 -10.64
C PHE A 95 18.60 6.51 -9.37
N THR A 96 17.36 6.99 -9.45
CA THR A 96 16.49 7.08 -8.26
C THR A 96 15.28 6.18 -8.45
N LEU A 97 15.04 5.31 -7.47
CA LEU A 97 13.81 4.56 -7.30
C LEU A 97 12.88 5.32 -6.36
N ASN A 98 11.59 5.35 -6.68
CA ASN A 98 10.57 5.97 -5.84
C ASN A 98 9.43 4.98 -5.57
N CYS A 99 9.13 4.77 -4.30
CA CYS A 99 8.08 3.89 -3.81
C CYS A 99 6.88 4.71 -3.34
N GLN A 100 5.68 4.28 -3.71
CA GLN A 100 4.42 4.96 -3.41
C GLN A 100 3.41 3.97 -2.85
N ALA A 101 2.71 4.36 -1.80
CA ALA A 101 1.60 3.63 -1.20
C ALA A 101 0.63 4.60 -0.54
N SER A 102 -0.64 4.24 -0.46
CA SER A 102 -1.67 4.97 0.27
C SER A 102 -1.90 4.37 1.66
N GLY A 103 -2.28 5.20 2.62
CA GLY A 103 -2.66 4.79 3.97
C GLY A 103 -2.92 6.01 4.83
N ASN A 104 -3.80 5.87 5.83
CA ASN A 104 -4.01 6.89 6.86
C ASN A 104 -3.89 6.24 8.26
N PRO A 105 -2.83 6.53 9.06
CA PRO A 105 -1.79 7.54 8.83
C PRO A 105 -0.89 7.24 7.61
N SER A 106 -0.21 8.28 7.12
CA SER A 106 0.67 8.20 5.95
C SER A 106 1.70 7.08 6.08
N PRO A 107 1.93 6.26 5.04
CA PRO A 107 2.85 5.13 5.14
C PRO A 107 4.31 5.54 5.31
N SER A 108 5.05 4.71 6.02
CA SER A 108 6.51 4.69 6.09
C SER A 108 7.08 3.66 5.12
N PHE A 109 8.31 3.89 4.66
CA PHE A 109 8.95 3.08 3.63
C PHE A 109 10.33 2.59 4.04
N VAL A 110 10.64 1.34 3.70
CA VAL A 110 11.96 0.73 3.84
C VAL A 110 12.32 0.04 2.54
N TRP A 111 13.50 0.33 2.01
CA TRP A 111 14.09 -0.35 0.89
C TRP A 111 15.10 -1.38 1.36
N THR A 112 15.03 -2.58 0.81
CA THR A 112 16.06 -3.62 0.96
C THR A 112 16.81 -3.79 -0.36
N SER A 113 18.12 -3.63 -0.32
CA SER A 113 19.03 -3.82 -1.46
C SER A 113 19.47 -5.29 -1.61
N PRO A 114 20.16 -5.65 -2.71
CA PRO A 114 20.59 -7.03 -2.96
C PRO A 114 21.51 -7.64 -1.89
N ASP A 115 22.25 -6.79 -1.17
CA ASP A 115 23.12 -7.18 -0.06
C ASP A 115 22.39 -7.24 1.30
N ASN A 116 21.05 -7.14 1.29
CA ASN A 116 20.17 -7.11 2.47
C ASN A 116 20.39 -5.91 3.39
N THR A 117 20.98 -4.81 2.88
CA THR A 117 21.02 -3.55 3.63
C THR A 117 19.70 -2.79 3.46
N ASN A 118 19.32 -2.05 4.51
CA ASN A 118 18.06 -1.33 4.55
C ASN A 118 18.28 0.18 4.47
N SER A 119 17.46 0.86 3.67
CA SER A 119 17.41 2.31 3.56
C SER A 119 15.99 2.80 3.82
N THR A 120 15.83 3.81 4.68
CA THR A 120 14.51 4.36 5.01
C THR A 120 14.15 5.50 4.06
N GLY A 121 12.84 5.65 3.81
CA GLY A 121 12.30 6.71 2.95
C GLY A 121 11.69 6.19 1.66
N SER A 122 10.83 7.00 1.06
CA SER A 122 10.13 6.64 -0.19
C SER A 122 11.06 6.59 -1.39
N GLN A 123 12.15 7.37 -1.37
CA GLN A 123 13.14 7.42 -2.45
C GLN A 123 14.43 6.69 -2.06
N LEU A 124 15.00 5.97 -3.03
CA LEU A 124 16.30 5.34 -2.94
C LEU A 124 17.18 5.83 -4.10
N VAL A 125 18.24 6.56 -3.77
CA VAL A 125 19.23 7.05 -4.75
C VAL A 125 20.36 6.02 -4.87
N LEU A 126 20.63 5.59 -6.10
CA LEU A 126 21.58 4.55 -6.44
C LEU A 126 22.69 5.11 -7.33
N THR A 127 23.89 4.57 -7.18
CA THR A 127 25.01 4.77 -8.12
C THR A 127 25.71 3.43 -8.28
N LEU A 128 25.45 2.77 -9.41
CA LEU A 128 25.87 1.38 -9.63
C LEU A 128 27.07 1.32 -10.58
N SER A 129 28.21 0.89 -10.05
CA SER A 129 29.48 0.87 -10.77
C SER A 129 29.81 -0.48 -11.40
N THR A 130 28.94 -1.48 -11.25
CA THR A 130 29.13 -2.83 -11.82
C THR A 130 27.92 -3.20 -12.68
N THR A 131 28.18 -3.86 -13.80
CA THR A 131 27.14 -4.36 -14.70
C THR A 131 26.46 -5.57 -14.09
N GLY A 132 25.14 -5.67 -14.27
CA GLY A 132 24.38 -6.79 -13.72
C GLY A 132 22.92 -6.46 -13.48
N ASN A 133 22.23 -7.38 -12.82
CA ASN A 133 20.82 -7.25 -12.45
C ASN A 133 20.72 -7.22 -10.92
N TYR A 134 20.10 -6.19 -10.39
CA TYR A 134 20.03 -5.92 -8.95
C TYR A 134 18.58 -5.82 -8.50
N LEU A 135 18.15 -6.72 -7.61
CA LEU A 135 16.80 -6.69 -7.04
C LEU A 135 16.74 -5.75 -5.84
N TYR A 136 15.89 -4.72 -5.95
CA TYR A 136 15.54 -3.84 -4.85
C TYR A 136 14.09 -4.09 -4.44
N THR A 137 13.84 -4.19 -3.15
CA THR A 137 12.49 -4.42 -2.62
C THR A 137 12.08 -3.26 -1.73
N CYS A 138 10.98 -2.60 -2.05
CA CYS A 138 10.36 -1.61 -1.17
C CYS A 138 9.30 -2.27 -0.29
N PHE A 139 9.27 -1.90 0.99
CA PHE A 139 8.24 -2.25 1.96
C PHE A 139 7.49 -0.99 2.38
N ALA A 140 6.16 -1.03 2.41
CA ALA A 140 5.31 0.05 2.89
C ALA A 140 4.47 -0.40 4.09
N THR A 141 4.42 0.44 5.13
CA THR A 141 3.67 0.12 6.37
C THR A 141 3.17 1.37 7.08
N ASN A 142 2.03 1.28 7.77
CA ASN A 142 1.57 2.28 8.73
C ASN A 142 1.17 1.62 10.06
N SER A 143 0.67 2.39 11.02
CA SER A 143 0.31 1.90 12.36
C SER A 143 -0.83 0.88 12.38
N LEU A 144 -1.61 0.75 11.31
CA LEU A 144 -2.70 -0.21 11.16
C LEU A 144 -2.32 -1.42 10.31
N THR A 145 -1.18 -1.38 9.62
CA THR A 145 -0.67 -2.48 8.81
C THR A 145 -0.09 -3.57 9.71
N THR A 146 -0.70 -4.75 9.70
CA THR A 146 -0.21 -5.92 10.47
C THR A 146 0.99 -6.59 9.82
N THR A 147 0.98 -6.68 8.49
CA THR A 147 2.07 -7.24 7.69
C THR A 147 2.46 -6.25 6.60
N PRO A 148 3.70 -5.74 6.59
CA PRO A 148 4.16 -4.84 5.55
C PRO A 148 3.96 -5.44 4.15
N LEU A 149 3.42 -4.64 3.23
CA LEU A 149 3.31 -5.02 1.83
C LEU A 149 4.57 -4.58 1.09
N SER A 150 5.00 -5.35 0.08
CA SER A 150 6.24 -5.09 -0.61
C SER A 150 6.20 -5.29 -2.12
N ALA A 151 7.05 -4.55 -2.82
CA ALA A 151 7.22 -4.61 -4.27
C ALA A 151 8.70 -4.66 -4.63
N GLY A 152 9.08 -5.67 -5.43
CA GLY A 152 10.43 -5.87 -5.93
C GLY A 152 10.59 -5.35 -7.36
N VAL A 153 11.70 -4.68 -7.64
CA VAL A 153 12.11 -4.26 -8.99
C VAL A 153 13.55 -4.67 -9.27
N THR A 154 13.81 -5.13 -10.50
CA THR A 154 15.15 -5.49 -10.94
C THR A 154 15.74 -4.37 -11.80
N VAL A 155 16.82 -3.75 -11.33
CA VAL A 155 17.57 -2.73 -12.06
C VAL A 155 18.68 -3.41 -12.86
N THR A 156 18.72 -3.17 -14.17
CA THR A 156 19.76 -3.67 -15.08
C THR A 156 20.79 -2.58 -15.35
N VAL A 157 22.04 -2.84 -14.99
CA VAL A 157 23.17 -1.93 -15.24
C VAL A 157 23.91 -2.40 -16.48
N GLN A 158 24.00 -1.52 -17.48
CA GLN A 158 24.72 -1.78 -18.73
C GLN A 158 26.04 -1.02 -18.75
N GLU A 159 27.01 -1.53 -19.50
CA GLU A 159 28.26 -0.80 -19.73
C GLU A 159 27.95 0.56 -20.34
N LYS A 160 28.77 1.56 -19.98
CA LYS A 160 28.69 2.87 -20.61
C LYS A 160 29.01 2.71 -22.10
N THR A 161 28.06 3.06 -22.97
CA THR A 161 28.28 2.98 -24.42
C THR A 161 29.30 4.04 -24.82
N THR A 162 30.57 3.64 -24.98
CA THR A 162 31.57 4.51 -25.57
C THR A 162 31.44 4.41 -27.08
N THR A 163 30.79 5.39 -27.73
CA THR A 163 30.83 5.53 -29.18
C THR A 163 32.24 5.93 -29.61
N THR A 164 33.14 4.97 -29.68
CA THR A 164 34.41 5.13 -30.42
C THR A 164 34.05 5.20 -31.90
N SER A 165 34.06 6.40 -32.47
CA SER A 165 33.97 6.61 -33.91
C SER A 165 35.22 6.03 -34.58
N THR A 166 35.20 4.73 -34.86
CA THR A 166 36.23 4.04 -35.65
C THR A 166 36.08 4.45 -37.11
N THR A 167 36.91 5.37 -37.57
CA THR A 167 37.12 5.62 -39.01
C THR A 167 37.75 4.37 -39.64
N ILE A 168 36.93 3.63 -40.40
CA ILE A 168 37.34 2.45 -41.16
C ILE A 168 38.24 2.92 -42.31
N SER A 169 39.55 2.65 -42.23
CA SER A 169 40.48 2.77 -43.35
C SER A 169 40.54 1.42 -44.07
N THR A 170 39.95 1.35 -45.25
CA THR A 170 39.93 0.16 -46.11
C THR A 170 41.21 0.05 -46.91
N THR A 171 41.99 -1.02 -46.69
CA THR A 171 42.95 -1.54 -47.66
C THR A 171 42.77 -3.06 -47.77
N PRO A 172 42.53 -3.63 -48.98
CA PRO A 172 42.42 -5.06 -49.15
C PRO A 172 43.79 -5.69 -49.44
N VAL A 173 44.13 -6.79 -48.78
CA VAL A 173 45.23 -7.68 -49.18
C VAL A 173 44.79 -9.13 -49.06
N ALA A 174 45.16 -9.92 -50.07
CA ALA A 174 44.64 -11.23 -50.44
C ALA A 174 45.38 -12.43 -49.78
N VAL A 175 44.59 -13.49 -49.56
CA VAL A 175 44.84 -14.93 -49.82
C VAL A 175 46.15 -15.59 -49.36
N ALA A 176 46.03 -16.64 -48.53
CA ALA A 176 46.61 -17.97 -48.80
C ALA A 176 45.92 -19.07 -47.96
N SER A 177 45.66 -20.21 -48.61
CA SER A 177 44.98 -21.42 -48.12
C SER A 177 45.96 -22.49 -47.65
N SER A 178 45.55 -23.34 -46.70
CA SER A 178 45.97 -24.75 -46.43
C SER A 178 45.64 -25.07 -44.96
N THR A 179 45.16 -26.23 -44.49
CA THR A 179 45.04 -27.61 -45.01
C THR A 179 44.12 -28.38 -44.03
N THR A 180 43.57 -29.48 -44.52
CA THR A 180 42.82 -30.57 -43.86
C THR A 180 43.42 -31.12 -42.56
N ASP A 181 42.58 -31.58 -41.63
CA ASP A 181 42.82 -32.87 -40.98
C ASP A 181 41.53 -33.54 -40.43
N THR A 182 41.60 -34.86 -40.32
CA THR A 182 40.51 -35.84 -40.36
C THR A 182 40.40 -36.68 -39.07
N LEU A 183 39.17 -37.17 -38.76
CA LEU A 183 38.80 -38.37 -37.97
C LEU A 183 39.18 -38.35 -36.46
N THR A 184 38.54 -38.96 -35.46
CA THR A 184 37.69 -40.15 -35.18
C THR A 184 36.90 -39.81 -33.86
N GLY A 185 35.72 -40.33 -33.47
CA GLY A 185 35.30 -41.72 -33.24
C GLY A 185 35.16 -42.04 -31.73
N GLY A 186 33.94 -42.39 -31.28
CA GLY A 186 33.60 -43.09 -30.01
C GLY A 186 33.15 -42.23 -28.82
N GLU A 187 32.29 -42.66 -27.89
CA GLU A 187 31.34 -43.78 -27.78
C GLU A 187 30.35 -43.48 -26.62
N VAL A 188 29.32 -44.31 -26.50
CA VAL A 188 28.13 -44.25 -25.62
C VAL A 188 28.43 -44.55 -24.14
N LEU A 189 27.66 -43.99 -23.19
CA LEU A 189 27.47 -44.61 -21.86
C LEU A 189 26.00 -44.58 -21.42
N HIS A 190 25.47 -45.78 -21.13
CA HIS A 190 24.16 -46.08 -20.54
C HIS A 190 24.21 -46.14 -19.00
N SER A 191 23.02 -46.10 -18.39
CA SER A 191 22.64 -46.75 -17.10
C SER A 191 22.95 -45.96 -15.81
N THR A 192 22.15 -45.94 -14.74
CA THR A 192 21.04 -46.78 -14.22
C THR A 192 20.12 -45.93 -13.32
N GLY A 193 18.80 -46.15 -13.35
CA GLY A 193 17.90 -45.70 -12.30
C GLY A 193 18.01 -46.56 -11.04
N VAL A 194 17.73 -45.97 -9.86
CA VAL A 194 17.31 -46.63 -8.60
C VAL A 194 17.05 -45.57 -7.49
N LEU A 195 15.92 -45.73 -6.76
CA LEU A 195 15.45 -45.08 -5.50
C LEU A 195 14.53 -43.83 -5.51
N THR A 196 13.35 -43.89 -6.13
CA THR A 196 12.25 -42.90 -5.98
C THR A 196 11.18 -43.28 -4.94
N GLY A 197 11.56 -44.01 -3.88
CA GLY A 197 10.62 -44.37 -2.79
C GLY A 197 10.81 -43.56 -1.51
N ALA A 198 12.05 -43.27 -1.12
CA ALA A 198 12.36 -42.64 0.17
C ALA A 198 12.09 -41.12 0.18
N VAL A 199 12.34 -40.43 -0.93
CA VAL A 199 12.16 -38.98 -1.04
C VAL A 199 10.68 -38.60 -0.96
N VAL A 200 9.80 -39.40 -1.59
CA VAL A 200 8.35 -39.16 -1.57
C VAL A 200 7.78 -39.34 -0.17
N ALA A 201 8.21 -40.37 0.56
CA ALA A 201 7.76 -40.59 1.94
C ALA A 201 8.21 -39.44 2.87
N ALA A 202 9.44 -38.95 2.73
CA ALA A 202 9.93 -37.82 3.52
C ALA A 202 9.16 -36.52 3.22
N VAL A 203 8.84 -36.25 1.95
CA VAL A 203 8.06 -35.07 1.55
C VAL A 203 6.62 -35.15 2.08
N VAL A 204 6.00 -36.32 2.06
CA VAL A 204 4.63 -36.50 2.59
C VAL A 204 4.59 -36.34 4.12
N ILE A 205 5.58 -36.86 4.84
CA ILE A 205 5.66 -36.73 6.30
C ILE A 205 5.92 -35.26 6.69
N THR A 206 6.86 -34.60 6.02
CA THR A 206 7.17 -33.17 6.29
C THR A 206 5.98 -32.28 5.99
N PHE A 207 5.26 -32.51 4.89
CA PHE A 207 4.03 -31.79 4.57
C PHE A 207 2.92 -32.05 5.60
N GLY A 208 2.73 -33.30 6.02
CA GLY A 208 1.75 -33.67 7.04
C GLY A 208 2.01 -33.00 8.39
N VAL A 209 3.27 -32.94 8.83
CA VAL A 209 3.68 -32.27 10.07
C VAL A 209 3.47 -30.75 9.96
N ALA A 210 3.81 -30.13 8.82
CA ALA A 210 3.61 -28.71 8.60
C ALA A 210 2.12 -28.32 8.65
N VAL A 211 1.24 -29.11 8.04
CA VAL A 211 -0.22 -28.90 8.09
C VAL A 211 -0.75 -29.05 9.52
N ALA A 212 -0.29 -30.05 10.27
CA ALA A 212 -0.70 -30.23 11.66
C ALA A 212 -0.29 -29.04 12.55
N LEU A 213 0.94 -28.54 12.42
CA LEU A 213 1.42 -27.38 13.15
C LEU A 213 0.65 -26.11 12.76
N PHE A 214 0.36 -25.91 11.48
CA PHE A 214 -0.45 -24.79 11.00
C PHE A 214 -1.87 -24.80 11.59
N VAL A 215 -2.53 -25.97 11.62
CA VAL A 215 -3.87 -26.11 12.20
C VAL A 215 -3.85 -25.85 13.72
N LEU A 216 -2.85 -26.37 14.43
CA LEU A 216 -2.72 -26.13 15.88
C LEU A 216 -2.43 -24.66 16.19
N TYR A 217 -1.57 -24.02 15.40
CA TYR A 217 -1.29 -22.59 15.50
C TYR A 217 -2.56 -21.76 15.30
N HIS A 218 -3.32 -22.04 14.22
CA HIS A 218 -4.53 -21.30 13.92
C HIS A 218 -5.64 -21.53 14.97
N ARG A 219 -5.76 -22.76 15.51
CA ARG A 219 -6.68 -23.05 16.63
C ARG A 219 -6.29 -22.29 17.89
N SER A 220 -5.00 -22.20 18.20
CA SER A 220 -4.50 -21.45 19.37
C SER A 220 -4.74 -19.94 19.22
N MET A 221 -4.60 -19.40 18.01
CA MET A 221 -4.83 -18.00 17.69
C MET A 221 -6.32 -17.64 17.80
N VAL A 222 -7.21 -18.50 17.28
CA VAL A 222 -8.66 -18.32 17.39
C VAL A 222 -9.12 -18.42 18.85
N HIS A 223 -8.50 -19.29 19.66
CA HIS A 223 -8.79 -19.35 21.10
C HIS A 223 -8.34 -18.11 21.86
N ARG A 224 -7.21 -17.49 21.48
CA ARG A 224 -6.77 -16.20 22.03
C ARG A 224 -7.70 -15.06 21.61
N PHE A 225 -8.06 -14.97 20.33
CA PHE A 225 -9.00 -13.96 19.83
C PHE A 225 -10.40 -14.06 20.46
N ARG A 226 -10.85 -15.25 20.82
CA ARG A 226 -12.15 -15.43 21.51
C ARG A 226 -12.11 -15.00 22.97
N ASN A 227 -10.93 -14.88 23.58
CA ASN A 227 -10.78 -14.44 24.97
C ASN A 227 -10.65 -12.92 25.10
N ASP A 228 -10.26 -12.21 24.04
CA ASP A 228 -10.03 -10.75 24.07
C ASP A 228 -11.23 -9.90 23.60
N ARG A 229 -12.35 -10.50 23.17
CA ARG A 229 -13.59 -9.76 22.84
C ARG A 229 -14.55 -9.72 24.04
N GLN A 230 -14.20 -8.98 25.08
CA GLN A 230 -15.19 -8.50 26.05
C GLN A 230 -14.77 -7.22 26.77
N PHE A 231 -14.73 -6.09 26.07
CA PHE A 231 -15.07 -4.78 26.63
C PHE A 231 -15.41 -3.84 25.47
N GLY A 232 -16.61 -3.26 25.46
CA GLY A 232 -17.08 -2.34 24.43
C GLY A 232 -16.95 -0.92 24.93
N ASP A 233 -16.28 -0.06 24.15
CA ASP A 233 -16.28 1.38 24.40
C ASP A 233 -17.48 2.00 23.69
N THR A 234 -18.41 2.51 24.50
CA THR A 234 -19.44 3.46 24.07
C THR A 234 -18.95 4.80 24.57
N LEU A 235 -18.52 5.70 23.67
CA LEU A 235 -18.10 7.05 24.06
C LEU A 235 -19.36 7.92 24.20
N GLU A 236 -19.68 8.31 25.43
CA GLU A 236 -20.66 9.38 25.68
C GLU A 236 -19.98 10.74 25.51
N VAL A 237 -20.57 11.60 24.68
CA VAL A 237 -20.13 13.00 24.49
C VAL A 237 -21.16 13.90 25.16
N ASP A 238 -20.73 14.64 26.17
CA ASP A 238 -21.58 15.63 26.84
C ASP A 238 -21.37 17.02 26.20
N VAL A 239 -22.45 17.67 25.79
CA VAL A 239 -22.42 18.96 25.09
C VAL A 239 -22.73 20.07 26.09
N MET A 240 -21.73 20.84 26.47
CA MET A 240 -21.91 22.04 27.31
C MET A 240 -22.35 23.22 26.44
N GLU A 241 -23.58 23.72 26.64
CA GLU A 241 -24.05 25.00 26.11
C GLU A 241 -23.18 26.15 26.64
N SER A 242 -22.28 26.67 25.82
CA SER A 242 -22.08 28.14 25.71
C SER A 242 -20.98 28.55 24.73
N ASN A 243 -20.12 27.65 24.25
CA ASN A 243 -19.02 28.05 23.38
C ASN A 243 -18.88 26.97 22.31
N ASN A 244 -19.00 27.31 21.02
CA ASN A 244 -18.69 26.41 19.90
C ASN A 244 -17.18 26.08 19.83
N GLU A 245 -16.64 25.48 20.89
CA GLU A 245 -15.27 25.04 21.02
C GLU A 245 -15.29 23.60 21.56
N TYR A 246 -14.91 22.65 20.71
CA TYR A 246 -14.82 21.25 21.08
C TYR A 246 -13.48 21.02 21.75
N VAL A 247 -13.47 20.82 23.08
CA VAL A 247 -12.29 20.34 23.79
C VAL A 247 -12.37 18.81 23.82
N VAL A 248 -11.53 18.16 23.00
CA VAL A 248 -11.26 16.72 23.14
C VAL A 248 -10.36 16.56 24.36
N LEU A 249 -10.85 15.90 25.41
CA LEU A 249 -10.00 15.50 26.52
C LEU A 249 -9.12 14.33 26.05
N GLU A 250 -7.85 14.59 25.77
CA GLU A 250 -6.83 13.53 25.70
C GLU A 250 -6.69 12.91 27.09
N GLU A 251 -7.11 11.67 27.23
CA GLU A 251 -6.82 10.87 28.41
C GLU A 251 -5.34 10.44 28.36
N ASN A 252 -4.49 11.20 29.04
CA ASN A 252 -3.12 10.78 29.35
C ASN A 252 -3.18 9.56 30.28
N HIS A 253 -2.77 8.39 29.79
CA HIS A 253 -2.36 7.28 30.65
C HIS A 253 -0.84 7.17 30.66
N ILE A 254 -0.30 7.20 31.89
CA ILE A 254 1.10 6.97 32.28
C ILE A 254 1.43 5.48 32.16
#